data_AF-A0A818BLH8-F1
#
_entry.id   AF-A0A818BLH8-F1
#
_cell.length_a   1.000
_cell.length_b   1.000
_cell.length_c   1.000
_cell.angle_alpha   90.00
_cell.angle_beta   90.00
_cell.angle_gamma   90.00
#
_symmetry.space_group_name_H-M   'P 1'
#
loop_
_entity.id
_entity.type
_entity.pdbx_description
1 polymer ?
#
loop_
_entity_poly.entity_id
_entity_poly.type
_entity_poly.pdbx_seq_one_letter_code
_entity_poly.pdbx_strand_id
1 'polypeptide(L)'
;MIRGLTLSPTMKNFIRCAGLSGTLAICLGVYGAHIMKENTPDDLRRLFQLAQTYHLFHTVALLAVPFASRPSITGSLFIGGLTLFCGPIYYHAIRNDTRFRHVTPYGGVLLIAGWLSMAVKQMVQQAQWLSTGDSDRSTPL
;
A
#
# COMPACT_ATOMS: atom_id res chain seq x y z
N MET A 1 -29.73 17.11 -6.22
CA MET A 1 -29.13 17.22 -4.86
C MET A 1 -27.74 16.58 -4.89
N ILE A 2 -26.73 17.34 -5.31
CA ILE A 2 -25.33 16.87 -5.35
C ILE A 2 -24.79 17.06 -3.93
N ARG A 3 -24.91 16.02 -3.09
CA ARG A 3 -24.18 15.98 -1.81
C ARG A 3 -22.71 16.06 -2.17
N GLY A 4 -22.10 17.23 -1.95
CA GLY A 4 -20.67 17.42 -2.16
C GLY A 4 -19.91 16.29 -1.47
N LEU A 5 -19.07 15.59 -2.24
CA LEU A 5 -18.09 14.65 -1.71
C LEU A 5 -17.10 15.42 -0.83
N THR A 6 -17.53 15.77 0.37
CA THR A 6 -16.65 16.25 1.41
C THR A 6 -15.89 15.04 1.89
N LEU A 7 -14.75 14.77 1.25
CA LEU A 7 -13.82 13.76 1.73
C LEU A 7 -13.51 14.07 3.19
N SER A 8 -13.74 13.10 4.08
CA SER A 8 -13.39 13.23 5.49
C SER A 8 -11.91 13.63 5.61
N PRO A 9 -11.54 14.40 6.66
CA PRO A 9 -10.16 14.84 6.85
C PRO A 9 -9.15 13.69 6.76
N THR A 10 -9.52 12.52 7.29
CA THR A 10 -8.72 11.30 7.25
C THR A 10 -8.45 10.82 5.81
N MET A 11 -9.46 10.82 4.93
CA MET A 11 -9.29 10.40 3.52
C MET A 11 -8.37 11.35 2.76
N LYS A 12 -8.48 12.66 3.00
CA LYS A 12 -7.60 13.67 2.40
C LYS A 12 -6.14 13.47 2.79
N ASN A 13 -5.89 13.10 4.06
CA ASN A 13 -4.54 12.86 4.56
C ASN A 13 -3.89 11.65 3.86
N PHE A 14 -4.63 10.56 3.65
CA PHE A 14 -4.09 9.39 2.94
C PHE A 14 -3.76 9.66 1.49
N ILE A 15 -4.60 10.43 0.78
CA ILE A 15 -4.30 10.84 -0.61
C ILE A 15 -3.02 11.68 -0.67
N ARG A 16 -2.81 12.58 0.31
CA ARG A 16 -1.57 13.36 0.41
C ARG A 16 -0.36 12.46 0.66
N CYS A 17 -0.46 11.51 1.59
CA CYS A 17 0.61 10.53 1.86
C CYS A 17 0.91 9.68 0.62
N ALA A 18 -0.10 9.26 -0.12
CA ALA A 18 0.05 8.52 -1.37
C ALA A 18 0.78 9.37 -2.43
N GLY A 19 0.40 10.65 -2.59
CA GLY A 19 1.08 11.57 -3.49
C GLY A 19 2.57 11.73 -3.16
N LEU A 20 2.89 12.01 -1.89
CA LEU A 20 4.28 12.14 -1.43
C LEU A 20 5.07 10.83 -1.62
N SER A 21 4.46 9.69 -1.29
CA SER A 21 5.07 8.38 -1.47
C SER A 21 5.37 8.09 -2.94
N GLY A 22 4.47 8.48 -3.85
CA GLY A 22 4.64 8.31 -5.29
C GLY A 22 5.76 9.15 -5.84
N THR A 23 5.84 10.42 -5.42
CA THR A 23 6.97 11.29 -5.76
C THR A 23 8.29 10.65 -5.32
N LEU A 24 8.37 10.17 -4.07
CA LEU A 24 9.57 9.53 -3.55
C LEU A 24 9.93 8.26 -4.34
N ALA A 25 8.95 7.42 -4.66
CA ALA A 25 9.17 6.19 -5.40
C ALA A 25 9.70 6.44 -6.83
N ILE A 26 9.21 7.50 -7.49
CA ILE A 26 9.72 7.93 -8.81
C ILE A 26 11.14 8.48 -8.69
N CYS A 27 11.42 9.35 -7.71
CA CYS A 27 12.77 9.88 -7.47
C CYS A 27 13.78 8.76 -7.21
N LEU A 28 13.40 7.78 -6.39
CA LEU A 28 14.24 6.61 -6.12
C LEU A 28 14.41 5.75 -7.37
N GLY A 29 13.38 5.58 -8.20
CA GLY A 29 13.49 4.87 -9.48
C GLY A 29 14.50 5.51 -10.44
N VAL A 30 14.47 6.84 -10.58
CA VAL A 30 15.45 7.59 -11.38
C VAL A 30 16.85 7.44 -10.80
N TYR A 31 16.99 7.54 -9.47
CA TYR A 31 18.27 7.30 -8.80
C TYR A 31 18.83 5.90 -9.09
N GLY A 32 18.01 4.87 -8.95
CA GLY A 32 18.42 3.48 -9.21
C GLY A 32 18.79 3.21 -10.67
N ALA A 33 18.11 3.87 -11.61
CA ALA A 33 18.36 3.69 -13.03
C ALA A 33 19.59 4.45 -13.55
N HIS A 34 19.94 5.60 -12.96
CA HIS A 34 20.95 6.51 -13.55
C HIS A 34 22.13 6.81 -12.63
N ILE A 35 21.93 6.83 -11.31
CA ILE A 35 22.96 7.24 -10.34
C ILE A 35 23.65 6.02 -9.72
N MET A 36 22.95 4.88 -9.62
CA MET A 36 23.54 3.65 -9.10
C MET A 36 24.64 3.15 -10.04
N LYS A 37 25.88 3.26 -9.58
CA LYS A 37 27.09 3.00 -10.36
C LYS A 37 27.11 1.59 -10.94
N GLU A 38 27.71 1.43 -12.11
CA GLU A 38 27.89 0.12 -12.79
C GLU A 38 28.72 -0.86 -11.96
N ASN A 39 29.62 -0.38 -11.11
CA ASN A 39 30.41 -1.21 -10.20
C ASN A 39 29.65 -1.66 -8.94
N THR A 40 28.37 -1.31 -8.80
CA THR A 40 27.51 -1.83 -7.72
C THR A 40 27.18 -3.29 -7.99
N PRO A 41 27.35 -4.21 -7.01
CA PRO A 41 26.98 -5.61 -7.17
C PRO A 41 25.56 -5.79 -7.70
N ASP A 42 25.38 -6.70 -8.65
CA ASP A 42 24.08 -6.93 -9.29
C ASP A 42 22.96 -7.26 -8.30
N ASP A 43 23.27 -7.98 -7.22
CA ASP A 43 22.31 -8.31 -6.17
C ASP A 43 21.78 -7.06 -5.45
N LEU A 44 22.63 -6.07 -5.17
CA LEU A 44 22.19 -4.82 -4.55
C LEU A 44 21.34 -3.99 -5.52
N ARG A 45 21.70 -3.99 -6.81
CA ARG A 45 20.90 -3.33 -7.86
C ARG A 45 19.50 -3.95 -7.96
N ARG A 46 19.42 -5.29 -7.94
CA ARG A 46 18.15 -6.04 -7.96
C ARG A 46 17.32 -5.76 -6.70
N LEU A 47 17.95 -5.72 -5.53
CA LEU A 47 17.25 -5.39 -4.28
C LEU A 47 16.70 -3.96 -4.29
N PHE A 48 17.45 -2.99 -4.85
CA PHE A 48 16.97 -1.63 -5.02
C PHE A 48 15.73 -1.58 -5.92
N GLN A 49 15.78 -2.26 -7.08
CA GLN A 49 14.65 -2.35 -8.01
C GLN A 49 13.44 -3.02 -7.37
N LEU A 50 13.65 -4.11 -6.61
CA LEU A 50 12.60 -4.76 -5.84
C LEU A 50 11.91 -3.79 -4.88
N ALA A 51 12.69 -3.05 -4.08
CA ALA A 51 12.15 -2.05 -3.15
C ALA A 51 11.34 -0.97 -3.89
N GLN A 52 11.83 -0.50 -5.03
CA GLN A 52 11.15 0.47 -5.87
C GLN A 52 9.82 -0.05 -6.43
N THR A 53 9.81 -1.26 -6.97
CA THR A 53 8.61 -1.89 -7.50
C THR A 53 7.54 -2.01 -6.42
N TYR A 54 7.90 -2.54 -5.25
CA TYR A 54 6.97 -2.66 -4.12
C TYR A 54 6.52 -1.28 -3.61
N HIS A 55 7.41 -0.29 -3.58
CA HIS A 55 7.07 1.07 -3.17
C HIS A 55 6.01 1.69 -4.07
N LEU A 56 6.16 1.57 -5.40
CA LEU A 56 5.16 2.04 -6.35
C LEU A 56 3.82 1.31 -6.20
N PHE A 57 3.83 -0.03 -6.15
CA PHE A 57 2.59 -0.81 -6.02
C PHE A 57 1.80 -0.45 -4.76
N HIS A 58 2.46 -0.35 -3.61
CA HIS A 58 1.78 -0.03 -2.36
C HIS A 58 1.42 1.46 -2.24
N THR A 59 2.11 2.35 -2.97
CA THR A 59 1.68 3.74 -3.13
C THR A 59 0.35 3.81 -3.88
N VAL A 60 0.20 3.03 -4.96
CA VAL A 60 -1.07 2.96 -5.70
C VAL A 60 -2.16 2.34 -4.83
N ALA A 61 -1.85 1.31 -4.05
CA ALA A 61 -2.79 0.76 -3.06
C ALA A 61 -3.22 1.81 -2.02
N LEU A 62 -2.32 2.69 -1.61
CA LEU A 62 -2.59 3.81 -0.71
C LEU A 62 -3.62 4.80 -1.28
N LEU A 63 -3.67 4.99 -2.60
CA LEU A 63 -4.73 5.78 -3.26
C LEU A 63 -6.11 5.11 -3.15
N ALA A 64 -6.15 3.79 -3.04
CA ALA A 64 -7.39 3.03 -2.91
C ALA A 64 -7.89 2.91 -1.45
N VAL A 65 -7.11 3.33 -0.46
CA VAL A 65 -7.46 3.30 0.97
C VAL A 65 -8.80 3.98 1.31
N PRO A 66 -9.19 5.13 0.71
CA PRO A 66 -10.49 5.76 0.98
C PRO A 66 -11.69 4.84 0.69
N PHE A 67 -11.52 3.81 -0.14
CA PHE A 67 -12.58 2.86 -0.46
C PHE A 67 -12.68 1.69 0.54
N ALA A 68 -11.72 1.53 1.46
CA ALA A 68 -11.74 0.46 2.46
C ALA A 68 -12.84 0.66 3.53
N SER A 69 -13.18 -0.38 4.29
CA SER A 69 -14.16 -0.28 5.39
C SER A 69 -13.65 0.59 6.52
N ARG A 70 -12.35 0.47 6.83
CA ARG A 70 -11.66 1.20 7.88
C ARG A 70 -10.42 1.88 7.28
N PRO A 71 -10.57 3.03 6.61
CA PRO A 71 -9.48 3.70 5.90
C PRO A 71 -8.33 4.07 6.85
N SER A 72 -8.62 4.47 8.09
CA SER A 72 -7.57 4.79 9.08
C SER A 72 -6.64 3.61 9.34
N ILE A 73 -7.20 2.43 9.61
CA ILE A 73 -6.43 1.22 9.92
C ILE A 73 -5.69 0.75 8.66
N THR A 74 -6.40 0.66 7.54
CA THR A 74 -5.85 0.19 6.26
C THR A 74 -4.70 1.09 5.79
N GLY A 75 -4.87 2.41 5.88
CA GLY A 75 -3.85 3.38 5.52
C GLY A 75 -2.63 3.31 6.44
N SER A 76 -2.81 3.16 7.76
CA SER A 76 -1.70 2.96 8.70
C SER A 76 -0.94 1.66 8.43
N LEU A 77 -1.62 0.57 8.08
CA LEU A 77 -0.99 -0.71 7.70
C LEU A 77 -0.13 -0.54 6.45
N PHE A 78 -0.64 0.13 5.40
CA PHE A 78 0.15 0.38 4.19
C PHE A 78 1.32 1.33 4.44
N ILE A 79 1.15 2.44 5.15
CA ILE A 79 2.24 3.39 5.41
C ILE A 79 3.33 2.75 6.27
N GLY A 80 2.93 2.07 7.36
CA GLY A 80 3.86 1.38 8.25
C GLY A 80 4.57 0.23 7.54
N GLY A 81 3.81 -0.61 6.83
CA GLY A 81 4.33 -1.73 6.06
C GLY A 81 5.30 -1.28 4.96
N LEU A 82 4.95 -0.23 4.21
CA LEU A 82 5.79 0.34 3.17
C LEU A 82 7.12 0.86 3.73
N THR A 83 7.06 1.60 4.84
CA THR A 83 8.25 2.17 5.48
C THR A 83 9.18 1.06 6.00
N LEU A 84 8.62 0.07 6.69
CA LEU A 84 9.37 -1.04 7.30
C LEU A 84 9.84 -2.08 6.28
N PHE A 85 9.16 -2.22 5.14
CA PHE A 85 9.56 -3.13 4.07
C PHE A 85 10.58 -2.48 3.14
N CYS A 86 10.21 -1.39 2.46
CA CYS A 86 11.04 -0.74 1.44
C CYS A 86 12.22 0.02 2.05
N GLY A 87 12.04 0.70 3.19
CA GLY A 87 13.08 1.52 3.81
C GLY A 87 14.38 0.74 4.09
N PRO A 88 14.33 -0.38 4.84
CA PRO A 88 15.51 -1.20 5.10
C PRO A 88 16.14 -1.80 3.83
N ILE A 89 15.34 -2.16 2.82
CA ILE A 89 15.88 -2.69 1.56
C ILE A 89 16.63 -1.61 0.79
N TYR A 90 16.08 -0.39 0.67
CA TYR A 90 16.81 0.74 0.07
C TYR A 90 18.09 1.07 0.83
N TYR A 91 18.03 1.08 2.16
CA TYR A 91 19.22 1.30 2.99
C TYR A 91 20.30 0.26 2.70
N HIS A 92 19.92 -1.02 2.70
CA HIS A 92 20.84 -2.11 2.41
C HIS A 92 21.41 -2.01 1.00
N ALA A 93 20.59 -1.70 -0.01
CA ALA A 93 21.03 -1.58 -1.39
C ALA A 93 22.04 -0.44 -1.60
N ILE A 94 21.88 0.69 -0.90
CA ILE A 94 22.79 1.85 -1.01
C ILE A 94 24.05 1.68 -0.16
N ARG A 95 23.92 1.14 1.06
CA ARG A 95 25.02 1.07 2.04
C ARG A 95 25.73 -0.28 2.11
N ASN A 96 25.19 -1.30 1.45
CA ASN A 96 25.61 -2.70 1.60
C ASN A 96 25.62 -3.17 3.08
N ASP A 97 24.70 -2.65 3.90
CA ASP A 97 24.60 -2.96 5.33
C ASP A 97 23.30 -3.72 5.62
N THR A 98 23.41 -4.89 6.25
CA THR A 98 22.30 -5.80 6.53
C THR A 98 21.65 -5.59 7.89
N ARG A 99 22.12 -4.62 8.70
CA ARG A 99 21.66 -4.39 10.07
C ARG A 99 20.14 -4.32 10.21
N PHE A 100 19.44 -3.71 9.26
CA PHE A 100 17.98 -3.54 9.31
C PHE A 100 17.18 -4.59 8.54
N ARG A 101 17.84 -5.60 7.94
CA ARG A 101 17.18 -6.62 7.11
C ARG A 101 16.15 -7.45 7.89
N HIS A 102 16.34 -7.62 9.20
CA HIS A 102 15.41 -8.34 10.08
C HIS A 102 14.08 -7.60 10.29
N VAL A 103 14.00 -6.31 9.96
CA VAL A 103 12.78 -5.49 10.10
C VAL A 103 11.84 -5.68 8.90
N THR A 104 12.41 -5.97 7.71
CA THR A 104 11.67 -6.13 6.46
C THR A 104 10.50 -7.13 6.53
N PRO A 105 10.61 -8.32 7.16
CA PRO A 105 9.50 -9.28 7.24
C PRO A 105 8.27 -8.71 7.95
N TYR A 106 8.46 -7.93 9.02
CA TYR A 106 7.36 -7.28 9.73
C TYR A 106 6.63 -6.28 8.83
N GLY A 107 7.38 -5.55 8.00
CA GLY A 107 6.79 -4.68 6.98
C GLY A 107 5.94 -5.47 5.99
N GLY A 108 6.42 -6.63 5.54
CA GLY A 108 5.67 -7.53 4.66
C GLY A 108 4.35 -8.01 5.27
N VAL A 109 4.35 -8.37 6.56
CA VAL A 109 3.13 -8.77 7.29
C VAL A 109 2.11 -7.63 7.34
N LEU A 110 2.55 -6.39 7.59
CA LEU A 110 1.67 -5.22 7.60
C LEU A 110 1.06 -4.95 6.21
N LEU A 111 1.86 -5.11 5.14
CA LEU A 111 1.38 -4.96 3.77
C LEU A 111 0.33 -6.02 3.41
N ILE A 112 0.55 -7.27 3.81
CA ILE A 112 -0.43 -8.36 3.66
C ILE A 112 -1.72 -8.02 4.42
N ALA A 113 -1.60 -7.58 5.67
CA ALA A 113 -2.76 -7.18 6.48
C ALA A 113 -3.54 -6.00 5.85
N GLY A 114 -2.85 -5.03 5.26
CA GLY A 114 -3.47 -3.91 4.55
C GLY A 114 -4.27 -4.35 3.32
N TRP A 115 -3.75 -5.29 2.54
CA TRP A 115 -4.51 -5.88 1.42
C TRP A 115 -5.71 -6.70 1.90
N LEU A 116 -5.55 -7.50 2.94
CA LEU A 116 -6.65 -8.27 3.54
C LEU A 116 -7.75 -7.34 4.06
N SER A 117 -7.41 -6.23 4.70
CA SER A 117 -8.42 -5.29 5.23
C SER A 117 -9.23 -4.62 4.13
N MET A 118 -8.70 -4.49 2.92
CA MET A 118 -9.46 -4.04 1.75
C MET A 118 -10.43 -5.11 1.23
N ALA A 119 -10.01 -6.39 1.19
CA ALA A 119 -10.83 -7.49 0.69
C ALA A 119 -12.11 -7.71 1.53
N VAL A 120 -12.03 -7.54 2.85
CA VAL A 120 -13.15 -7.79 3.77
C VAL A 120 -14.38 -6.93 3.46
N LYS A 121 -14.21 -5.67 3.03
CA LYS A 121 -15.36 -4.81 2.69
C LYS A 121 -16.24 -5.42 1.61
N GLN A 122 -15.60 -5.88 0.53
CA GLN A 122 -16.30 -6.37 -0.64
C GLN A 122 -17.05 -7.67 -0.32
N MET A 123 -16.45 -8.55 0.47
CA MET A 123 -17.07 -9.80 0.90
C MET A 123 -18.29 -9.56 1.79
N VAL A 124 -18.20 -8.62 2.75
CA VAL A 124 -19.33 -8.27 3.62
C VAL A 124 -20.47 -7.64 2.82
N GLN A 125 -20.16 -6.72 1.90
CA GLN A 125 -21.15 -6.08 1.03
C GLN A 125 -21.89 -7.11 0.16
N GLN A 126 -21.19 -8.09 -0.40
CA GLN A 126 -21.77 -9.17 -1.20
C GLN A 126 -22.68 -10.09 -0.36
N ALA A 127 -22.24 -10.47 0.84
CA ALA A 127 -23.04 -11.32 1.74
C ALA A 127 -24.34 -10.63 2.17
N GLN A 128 -24.30 -9.32 2.44
CA GLN A 128 -25.50 -8.54 2.76
C GLN A 128 -26.48 -8.51 1.59
N TRP A 129 -26.00 -8.26 0.36
CA TRP A 129 -26.85 -8.25 -0.84
C TRP A 129 -27.58 -9.59 -1.04
N LEU A 130 -26.89 -10.71 -0.83
CA LEU A 130 -27.49 -12.05 -0.92
C LEU A 130 -28.58 -12.25 0.14
N SER A 131 -28.35 -11.82 1.37
CA SER A 131 -29.34 -11.96 2.45
C SER A 131 -30.62 -11.15 2.22
N THR A 132 -30.50 -9.94 1.67
CA THR A 132 -31.65 -9.07 1.39
C THR A 132 -32.40 -9.45 0.12
N GLY A 133 -31.71 -10.06 -0.86
CA GLY A 133 -32.33 -10.51 -2.10
C GLY A 133 -33.20 -11.77 -1.94
N ASP A 134 -32.93 -12.58 -0.91
CA ASP A 134 -33.71 -13.79 -0.60
C ASP A 134 -35.03 -13.45 0.11
N SER A 135 -35.01 -12.49 1.04
CA SER A 135 -36.23 -12.03 1.73
C SER A 135 -37.31 -11.50 0.79
N ASP A 136 -36.91 -10.81 -0.29
CA ASP A 136 -37.83 -10.20 -1.28
C ASP A 136 -38.43 -11.24 -2.25
N ARG A 137 -37.82 -12.43 -2.39
CA ARG A 137 -38.39 -13.55 -3.18
C ARG A 137 -39.40 -14.39 -2.41
N SER A 138 -39.37 -14.31 -1.08
CA SER A 138 -40.15 -15.18 -0.19
C SER A 138 -41.52 -14.62 0.24
N THR A 139 -41.94 -13.47 -0.27
CA THR A 139 -43.33 -12.96 -0.11
C THR A 139 -44.19 -13.40 -1.30
N PRO A 140 -44.96 -14.50 -1.19
CA PRO A 140 -45.96 -14.83 -2.20
C PRO A 140 -47.09 -13.79 -2.14
N LEU A 141 -47.49 -13.30 -3.33
CA LEU A 141 -48.69 -12.48 -3.55
C LEU A 141 -49.97 -13.27 -3.26
#